data_AF-A0AAE1NHI6-F1
#
_entry.id   AF-A0AAE1NHI6-F1
#
_cell.length_a   1.000
_cell.length_b   1.000
_cell.length_c   1.000
_cell.angle_alpha   90.00
_cell.angle_beta   90.00
_cell.angle_gamma   90.00
#
_symmetry.space_group_name_H-M   'P 1'
#
loop_
_entity.id
_entity.type
_entity.pdbx_description
1 polymer ?
#
loop_
_entity_poly.entity_id
_entity_poly.type
_entity_poly.pdbx_seq_one_letter_code
_entity_poly.pdbx_strand_id
1 'polypeptide(L)'
;MTVNKSQVTSVFWICEDVHYSLLKHQYYNRMNYSKYLSKVAARRKPSGISDMRKYLVNPSPSLVWLGSGMPNPTQFPFREVTVGLNDGEVLHLSQDMLSSGLQYGPTPGYAPLVTQLKAMVERHHSPPRWSESNLLVTVGAQDGVSKAFEMLLDPGDYVVISDPCYSDALCMLASLAPQYLAIENDDEGMVPANLRAALKLAANSEEKRMPKALYLVPNASNPTGTTMGEVRRREIYAIAQEYDLIILEDDPYYFLTYEEEQNIPPSFLSLDIDGRVLRFDSFSKIVSAGLRVAFVTGPAPLLAVMELHLQSSVICGPMFSQVLVSELLREWGEEGFSRHTAKLRIFYKNQRDAMLLAASTHLTGLCEWTVPKGGIFLWLKVVGVKDTGPMIIERGITKNVILIPGKEFVVDSSKPNQFMRAAFSCVTPEQMMKGMENLASLIREEIALQNNQA
;
A
#
# COMPACT_ATOMS: atom_id res chain seq x y z
N MET A 1 -54.49 -0.53 -17.80
CA MET A 1 -54.42 -1.87 -17.19
C MET A 1 -52.98 -2.37 -17.31
N THR A 2 -52.24 -2.16 -16.22
CA THR A 2 -51.16 -2.98 -15.66
C THR A 2 -50.39 -3.92 -16.59
N VAL A 3 -49.18 -3.50 -16.96
CA VAL A 3 -48.07 -4.39 -17.33
C VAL A 3 -47.38 -4.79 -16.01
N ASN A 4 -47.43 -6.06 -15.66
CA ASN A 4 -46.95 -6.56 -14.37
C ASN A 4 -45.47 -6.93 -14.43
N LYS A 5 -44.76 -6.53 -13.37
CA LYS A 5 -43.32 -6.69 -13.16
C LYS A 5 -42.96 -8.16 -12.96
N SER A 6 -41.98 -8.66 -13.72
CA SER A 6 -41.28 -9.91 -13.39
C SER A 6 -39.85 -9.85 -13.90
N GLN A 7 -38.94 -10.39 -13.10
CA GLN A 7 -37.48 -10.53 -13.31
C GLN A 7 -36.61 -9.44 -12.68
N VAL A 8 -36.49 -9.51 -11.35
CA VAL A 8 -35.23 -9.17 -10.68
C VAL A 8 -34.50 -10.49 -10.50
N THR A 9 -33.60 -10.81 -11.43
CA THR A 9 -32.68 -11.94 -11.30
C THR A 9 -31.61 -11.56 -10.26
N SER A 10 -31.61 -12.25 -9.11
CA SER A 10 -30.48 -12.23 -8.19
C SER A 10 -29.30 -12.93 -8.85
N VAL A 11 -28.36 -12.15 -9.38
CA VAL A 11 -27.11 -12.58 -9.99
C VAL A 11 -26.16 -13.02 -8.86
N PHE A 12 -26.28 -14.26 -8.40
CA PHE A 12 -25.24 -14.95 -7.63
C PHE A 12 -24.33 -15.70 -8.62
N TRP A 13 -23.18 -15.13 -8.97
CA TRP A 13 -22.16 -15.80 -9.79
C TRP A 13 -20.81 -15.87 -9.07
N ILE A 14 -20.60 -17.05 -8.47
CA ILE A 14 -19.50 -18.01 -8.66
C ILE A 14 -18.15 -17.45 -9.17
N CYS A 15 -17.18 -17.42 -8.24
CA CYS A 15 -15.77 -17.70 -8.53
C CYS A 15 -15.66 -19.19 -8.87
N GLU A 16 -15.14 -19.53 -10.06
CA GLU A 16 -14.81 -20.91 -10.39
C GLU A 16 -13.79 -21.49 -9.39
N ASP A 17 -13.99 -22.77 -9.12
CA ASP A 17 -13.30 -23.60 -8.14
C ASP A 17 -11.77 -23.54 -8.20
N VAL A 18 -11.15 -23.03 -7.14
CA VAL A 18 -9.81 -23.47 -6.71
C VAL A 18 -10.00 -24.62 -5.72
N HIS A 19 -10.55 -25.75 -6.19
CA HIS A 19 -10.51 -27.01 -5.45
C HIS A 19 -9.30 -27.82 -5.93
N TYR A 20 -8.28 -27.83 -5.08
CA TYR A 20 -7.34 -28.93 -4.84
C TYR A 20 -7.49 -30.17 -5.77
N SER A 21 -6.87 -30.12 -6.95
CA SER A 21 -6.55 -31.29 -7.77
C SER A 21 -5.54 -30.90 -8.85
N LEU A 22 -4.26 -31.18 -8.58
CA LEU A 22 -3.14 -31.04 -9.51
C LEU A 22 -3.27 -31.95 -10.75
N LEU A 23 -2.50 -31.59 -11.79
CA LEU A 23 -1.97 -32.38 -12.93
C LEU A 23 -2.79 -32.22 -14.24
N LYS A 24 -2.27 -31.66 -15.37
CA LYS A 24 -0.95 -31.85 -16.02
C LYS A 24 -0.69 -30.76 -17.09
N HIS A 25 0.60 -30.46 -17.30
CA HIS A 25 1.24 -29.58 -18.32
C HIS A 25 1.19 -28.06 -17.98
N GLN A 26 2.29 -27.31 -17.79
CA GLN A 26 3.68 -27.38 -18.24
C GLN A 26 4.68 -27.12 -17.10
N TYR A 27 5.91 -27.62 -17.25
CA TYR A 27 7.02 -27.48 -16.30
C TYR A 27 7.55 -26.03 -16.22
N TYR A 28 7.13 -25.31 -15.17
CA TYR A 28 7.93 -24.28 -14.49
C TYR A 28 7.88 -24.58 -13.00
N ASN A 29 9.03 -24.55 -12.31
CA ASN A 29 9.12 -24.72 -10.85
C ASN A 29 8.14 -23.77 -10.15
N ARG A 30 6.99 -24.29 -9.68
CA ARG A 30 6.08 -23.49 -8.86
C ARG A 30 6.69 -23.31 -7.47
N MET A 31 6.73 -22.07 -6.98
CA MET A 31 7.17 -21.79 -5.62
C MET A 31 6.32 -22.56 -4.62
N ASN A 32 6.95 -23.21 -3.65
CA ASN A 32 6.24 -23.81 -2.53
C ASN A 32 5.96 -22.72 -1.47
N TYR A 33 4.77 -22.14 -1.50
CA TYR A 33 4.42 -21.05 -0.59
C TYR A 33 4.28 -21.48 0.87
N SER A 34 4.06 -22.77 1.15
CA SER A 34 3.80 -23.24 2.52
C SER A 34 4.97 -23.00 3.48
N LYS A 35 6.20 -22.92 2.96
CA LYS A 35 7.41 -22.68 3.76
C LYS A 35 7.51 -21.25 4.29
N TYR A 36 6.79 -20.29 3.70
CA TYR A 36 6.78 -18.90 4.12
C TYR A 36 5.75 -18.59 5.19
N LEU A 37 4.75 -19.45 5.34
CA LEU A 37 3.61 -19.17 6.22
C LEU A 37 4.04 -19.21 7.69
N SER A 38 3.61 -18.21 8.45
CA SER A 38 3.71 -18.22 9.91
C SER A 38 2.89 -19.37 10.49
N LYS A 39 3.20 -19.75 11.74
CA LYS A 39 2.40 -20.76 12.45
C LYS A 39 0.95 -20.32 12.62
N VAL A 40 0.70 -19.01 12.75
CA VAL A 40 -0.65 -18.45 12.83
C VAL A 40 -1.38 -18.66 11.51
N ALA A 41 -0.76 -18.28 10.39
CA ALA A 41 -1.34 -18.41 9.06
C ALA A 41 -1.66 -19.88 8.73
N ALA A 42 -0.72 -20.79 9.00
CA ALA A 42 -0.89 -22.23 8.75
C ALA A 42 -2.02 -22.88 9.57
N ARG A 43 -2.44 -22.27 10.69
CA ARG A 43 -3.57 -22.74 11.50
C ARG A 43 -4.92 -22.21 11.04
N ARG A 44 -4.96 -21.15 10.23
CA ARG A 44 -6.23 -20.58 9.78
C ARG A 44 -6.93 -21.55 8.84
N LYS A 45 -8.25 -21.62 8.99
CA LYS A 45 -9.15 -22.42 8.15
C LYS A 45 -10.36 -21.56 7.81
N PRO A 46 -11.01 -21.81 6.66
CA PRO A 46 -12.32 -21.24 6.39
C PRO A 46 -13.29 -21.54 7.54
N SER A 47 -14.22 -20.63 7.80
CA SER A 47 -15.31 -20.92 8.73
C SER A 47 -16.25 -21.98 8.13
N GLY A 48 -16.90 -22.77 8.99
CA GLY A 48 -17.90 -23.74 8.51
C GLY A 48 -19.04 -23.08 7.72
N ILE A 49 -19.39 -21.82 8.05
CA ILE A 49 -20.39 -21.05 7.31
C ILE A 49 -19.87 -20.66 5.92
N SER A 50 -18.61 -20.20 5.84
CA SER A 50 -17.96 -19.88 4.57
C SER A 50 -17.88 -21.12 3.68
N ASP A 51 -17.52 -22.27 4.24
CA ASP A 51 -17.45 -23.54 3.53
C ASP A 51 -18.80 -23.99 2.98
N MET A 52 -19.91 -23.68 3.65
CA MET A 52 -21.25 -24.01 3.14
C MET A 52 -21.58 -23.28 1.83
N ARG A 53 -20.93 -22.14 1.54
CA ARG A 53 -21.17 -21.38 0.31
C ARG A 53 -20.84 -22.17 -0.96
N LYS A 54 -19.94 -23.17 -0.90
CA LYS A 54 -19.64 -24.03 -2.05
C LYS A 54 -20.84 -24.86 -2.53
N TYR A 55 -21.80 -25.13 -1.65
CA TYR A 55 -23.05 -25.81 -2.02
C TYR A 55 -24.13 -24.86 -2.55
N LEU A 56 -23.88 -23.55 -2.50
CA LEU A 56 -24.72 -22.50 -3.06
C LEU A 56 -24.23 -22.06 -4.45
N VAL A 57 -23.24 -22.76 -5.00
CA VAL A 57 -22.77 -22.63 -6.38
C VAL A 57 -23.78 -23.38 -7.27
N ASN A 58 -24.57 -22.64 -8.06
CA ASN A 58 -25.69 -23.16 -8.86
C ASN A 58 -26.79 -23.85 -8.04
N PRO A 59 -27.43 -23.14 -7.11
CA PRO A 59 -28.48 -23.73 -6.30
C PRO A 59 -29.69 -24.05 -7.19
N SER A 60 -30.45 -25.07 -6.81
CA SER A 60 -31.79 -25.25 -7.37
C SER A 60 -32.60 -23.96 -7.16
N PRO A 61 -33.41 -23.51 -8.13
CA PRO A 61 -34.32 -22.38 -7.93
C PRO A 61 -35.30 -22.58 -6.76
N SER A 62 -35.54 -23.84 -6.35
CA SER A 62 -36.39 -24.19 -5.20
C SER A 62 -35.63 -24.28 -3.86
N LEU A 63 -34.31 -24.08 -3.84
CA LEU A 63 -33.52 -24.14 -2.62
C LEU A 63 -33.93 -23.00 -1.68
N VAL A 64 -34.42 -23.36 -0.49
CA VAL A 64 -34.65 -22.40 0.58
C VAL A 64 -33.41 -22.36 1.47
N TRP A 65 -32.66 -21.26 1.42
CA TRP A 65 -31.45 -21.07 2.22
C TRP A 65 -31.77 -20.48 3.60
N LEU A 66 -32.01 -21.36 4.58
CA LEU A 66 -32.27 -20.98 5.99
C LEU A 66 -31.00 -20.80 6.83
N GLY A 67 -29.80 -21.00 6.23
CA GLY A 67 -28.52 -20.83 6.91
C GLY A 67 -27.95 -19.41 6.86
N SER A 68 -28.66 -18.45 6.24
CA SER A 68 -28.17 -17.08 6.11
C SER A 68 -28.23 -16.32 7.43
N GLY A 69 -27.12 -15.68 7.81
CA GLY A 69 -27.07 -14.68 8.89
C GLY A 69 -27.20 -13.23 8.41
N MET A 70 -27.54 -13.01 7.13
CA MET A 70 -27.59 -11.67 6.55
C MET A 70 -28.89 -10.93 6.90
N PRO A 71 -28.85 -9.64 7.28
CA PRO A 71 -30.06 -8.84 7.48
C PRO A 71 -30.85 -8.67 6.18
N ASN A 72 -32.18 -8.50 6.28
CA ASN A 72 -33.03 -8.30 5.11
C ASN A 72 -32.80 -6.91 4.48
N PRO A 73 -32.34 -6.82 3.21
CA PRO A 73 -32.07 -5.53 2.55
C PRO A 73 -33.28 -4.60 2.45
N THR A 74 -34.52 -5.11 2.48
CA THR A 74 -35.73 -4.28 2.42
C THR A 74 -35.91 -3.41 3.67
N GLN A 75 -35.18 -3.70 4.75
CA GLN A 75 -35.21 -2.94 6.00
C GLN A 75 -34.10 -1.89 6.09
N PHE A 76 -33.20 -1.83 5.10
CA PHE A 76 -32.16 -0.81 5.06
C PHE A 76 -32.82 0.57 4.82
N PRO A 77 -32.53 1.60 5.64
CA PRO A 77 -33.25 2.86 5.61
C PRO A 77 -32.77 3.82 4.49
N PHE A 78 -32.22 3.28 3.39
CA PHE A 78 -31.61 4.05 2.31
C PHE A 78 -32.21 3.63 0.97
N ARG A 79 -32.76 4.60 0.24
CA ARG A 79 -33.40 4.38 -1.06
C ARG A 79 -32.44 4.61 -2.24
N GLU A 80 -31.71 5.72 -2.18
CA GLU A 80 -30.78 6.16 -3.22
C GLU A 80 -29.71 7.04 -2.58
N VAL A 81 -28.55 7.12 -3.22
CA VAL A 81 -27.49 8.07 -2.87
C VAL A 81 -27.01 8.76 -4.14
N THR A 82 -26.85 10.08 -4.08
CA THR A 82 -26.21 10.85 -5.14
C THR A 82 -24.92 11.47 -4.62
N VAL A 83 -23.88 11.44 -5.45
CA VAL A 83 -22.57 12.01 -5.12
C VAL A 83 -22.16 12.96 -6.23
N GLY A 84 -22.10 14.25 -5.93
CA GLY A 84 -21.58 15.26 -6.85
C GLY A 84 -20.06 15.19 -6.94
N LEU A 85 -19.55 15.16 -8.17
CA LEU A 85 -18.13 15.16 -8.48
C LEU A 85 -17.64 16.59 -8.76
N ASN A 86 -16.34 16.82 -8.58
CA ASN A 86 -15.74 18.15 -8.73
C ASN A 86 -15.73 18.67 -10.18
N ASP A 87 -15.95 17.79 -11.17
CA ASP A 87 -16.12 18.15 -12.57
C ASP A 87 -17.58 18.49 -12.94
N GLY A 88 -18.51 18.40 -11.97
CA GLY A 88 -19.93 18.71 -12.15
C GLY A 88 -20.80 17.50 -12.44
N GLU A 89 -20.21 16.32 -12.67
CA GLU A 89 -20.95 15.07 -12.87
C GLU A 89 -21.56 14.57 -11.55
N VAL A 90 -22.58 13.70 -11.65
CA VAL A 90 -23.26 13.13 -10.48
C VAL A 90 -23.32 11.62 -10.59
N LEU A 91 -22.77 10.93 -9.60
CA LEU A 91 -22.93 9.49 -9.46
C LEU A 91 -24.28 9.19 -8.81
N HIS A 92 -25.07 8.31 -9.43
CA HIS A 92 -26.35 7.85 -8.93
C HIS A 92 -26.26 6.38 -8.49
N LEU A 93 -26.29 6.15 -7.17
CA LEU A 93 -26.33 4.80 -6.60
C LEU A 93 -27.78 4.34 -6.45
N SER A 94 -28.18 3.40 -7.31
CA SER A 94 -29.54 2.82 -7.31
C SER A 94 -29.81 1.94 -6.08
N GLN A 95 -31.08 1.63 -5.83
CA GLN A 95 -31.49 0.73 -4.75
C GLN A 95 -30.84 -0.66 -4.84
N ASP A 96 -30.63 -1.19 -6.04
CA ASP A 96 -29.98 -2.50 -6.23
C ASP A 96 -28.49 -2.45 -5.86
N MET A 97 -27.82 -1.35 -6.23
CA MET A 97 -26.43 -1.09 -5.82
C MET A 97 -26.32 -0.91 -4.31
N LEU A 98 -27.25 -0.19 -3.68
CA LEU A 98 -27.31 -0.03 -2.23
C LEU A 98 -27.60 -1.35 -1.52
N SER A 99 -28.48 -2.19 -2.07
CA SER A 99 -28.78 -3.51 -1.52
C SER A 99 -27.54 -4.40 -1.47
N SER A 100 -26.62 -4.23 -2.43
CA SER A 100 -25.33 -4.93 -2.46
C SER A 100 -24.28 -4.23 -1.58
N GLY A 101 -24.18 -2.91 -1.65
CA GLY A 101 -23.17 -2.11 -0.95
C GLY A 101 -23.40 -1.97 0.55
N LEU A 102 -24.64 -2.11 1.01
CA LEU A 102 -25.00 -2.05 2.44
C LEU A 102 -25.13 -3.44 3.09
N GLN A 103 -24.92 -4.50 2.32
CA GLN A 103 -24.93 -5.88 2.79
C GLN A 103 -23.51 -6.41 2.99
N TYR A 104 -23.37 -7.51 3.74
CA TYR A 104 -22.15 -8.33 3.70
C TYR A 104 -21.86 -8.80 2.27
N GLY A 105 -20.59 -8.66 1.86
CA GLY A 105 -20.13 -9.08 0.54
C GLY A 105 -19.14 -10.24 0.57
N PRO A 106 -18.67 -10.68 -0.61
CA PRO A 106 -17.52 -11.57 -0.71
C PRO A 106 -16.27 -10.92 -0.10
N THR A 107 -15.50 -11.68 0.68
CA THR A 107 -14.24 -11.18 1.25
C THR A 107 -13.23 -10.73 0.19
N PRO A 108 -13.10 -11.40 -0.98
CA PRO A 108 -12.24 -10.92 -2.06
C PRO A 108 -12.54 -9.49 -2.55
N GLY A 109 -13.78 -9.05 -2.39
CA GLY A 109 -14.26 -7.73 -2.78
C GLY A 109 -15.55 -7.77 -3.61
N TYR A 110 -16.08 -6.59 -3.89
CA TYR A 110 -17.23 -6.38 -4.77
C TYR A 110 -16.84 -6.74 -6.22
N ALA A 111 -17.54 -7.68 -6.84
CA ALA A 111 -17.11 -8.30 -8.09
C ALA A 111 -16.88 -7.30 -9.26
N PRO A 112 -17.76 -6.29 -9.49
CA PRO A 112 -17.49 -5.26 -10.50
C PRO A 112 -16.19 -4.50 -10.24
N LEU A 113 -15.93 -4.14 -8.98
CA LEU A 113 -14.69 -3.48 -8.58
C LEU A 113 -13.49 -4.40 -8.85
N VAL A 114 -13.53 -5.65 -8.37
CA VAL A 114 -12.43 -6.60 -8.58
C VAL A 114 -12.08 -6.76 -10.06
N THR A 115 -13.10 -6.80 -10.94
CA THR A 115 -12.89 -6.88 -12.40
C THR A 115 -12.20 -5.63 -12.94
N GLN A 116 -12.64 -4.44 -12.53
CA GLN A 116 -12.02 -3.17 -12.92
C GLN A 116 -10.57 -3.06 -12.44
N LEU A 117 -10.30 -3.48 -11.20
CA LEU A 117 -8.95 -3.46 -10.63
C LEU A 117 -8.02 -4.46 -11.32
N LYS A 118 -8.52 -5.64 -11.69
CA LYS A 118 -7.77 -6.62 -12.51
C LYS A 118 -7.35 -6.02 -13.85
N ALA A 119 -8.28 -5.39 -14.56
CA ALA A 119 -7.98 -4.71 -15.82
C ALA A 119 -6.97 -3.55 -15.64
N MET A 120 -7.08 -2.80 -14.55
CA MET A 120 -6.13 -1.73 -14.20
C MET A 120 -4.71 -2.28 -13.99
N VAL A 121 -4.58 -3.38 -13.24
CA VAL A 121 -3.29 -4.04 -12.99
C VAL A 121 -2.68 -4.61 -14.27
N GLU A 122 -3.46 -5.31 -15.09
CA GLU A 122 -2.98 -5.83 -16.38
C GLU A 122 -2.43 -4.71 -17.25
N ARG A 123 -3.12 -3.58 -17.30
CA ARG A 123 -2.74 -2.42 -18.11
C ARG A 123 -1.45 -1.76 -17.63
N HIS A 124 -1.31 -1.50 -16.33
CA HIS A 124 -0.17 -0.73 -15.81
C HIS A 124 1.04 -1.58 -15.44
N HIS A 125 0.87 -2.89 -15.24
CA HIS A 125 1.95 -3.75 -14.74
C HIS A 125 2.18 -5.01 -15.59
N SER A 126 1.18 -5.46 -16.36
CA SER A 126 1.29 -6.64 -17.25
C SER A 126 2.09 -7.81 -16.63
N PRO A 127 1.72 -8.30 -15.43
CA PRO A 127 2.51 -9.29 -14.71
C PRO A 127 2.68 -10.58 -15.53
N PRO A 128 3.91 -11.14 -15.61
CA PRO A 128 4.19 -12.28 -16.49
C PRO A 128 3.46 -13.57 -16.07
N ARG A 129 3.05 -13.68 -14.80
CA ARG A 129 2.27 -14.80 -14.26
C ARG A 129 0.81 -14.43 -13.95
N TRP A 130 0.20 -13.60 -14.79
CA TRP A 130 -1.15 -13.11 -14.52
C TRP A 130 -2.19 -14.22 -14.30
N SER A 131 -2.14 -15.31 -15.08
CA SER A 131 -3.05 -16.46 -14.94
C SER A 131 -2.93 -17.22 -13.61
N GLU A 132 -1.84 -17.04 -12.87
CA GLU A 132 -1.62 -17.62 -11.54
C GLU A 132 -1.74 -16.57 -10.42
N SER A 133 -2.01 -15.33 -10.79
CA SER A 133 -2.17 -14.20 -9.89
C SER A 133 -3.66 -13.96 -9.61
N ASN A 134 -3.95 -13.35 -8.47
CA ASN A 134 -5.30 -12.89 -8.17
C ASN A 134 -5.25 -11.49 -7.54
N LEU A 135 -6.41 -10.99 -7.10
CA LEU A 135 -6.56 -9.70 -6.46
C LEU A 135 -7.47 -9.83 -5.24
N LEU A 136 -7.12 -9.13 -4.15
CA LEU A 136 -7.86 -9.09 -2.89
C LEU A 136 -8.06 -7.63 -2.46
N VAL A 137 -9.32 -7.18 -2.31
CA VAL A 137 -9.62 -5.84 -1.80
C VAL A 137 -9.38 -5.78 -0.28
N THR A 138 -8.76 -4.70 0.20
CA THR A 138 -8.41 -4.50 1.62
C THR A 138 -8.90 -3.16 2.15
N VAL A 139 -8.92 -3.00 3.48
CA VAL A 139 -9.40 -1.78 4.18
C VAL A 139 -8.30 -0.70 4.23
N GLY A 140 -7.83 -0.32 3.04
CA GLY A 140 -6.59 0.45 2.86
C GLY A 140 -5.35 -0.45 2.73
N ALA A 141 -4.25 0.11 2.20
CA ALA A 141 -3.02 -0.66 1.95
C ALA A 141 -2.42 -1.19 3.26
N GLN A 142 -2.47 -0.40 4.34
CA GLN A 142 -1.99 -0.79 5.66
C GLN A 142 -2.64 -2.07 6.18
N ASP A 143 -3.95 -2.28 5.95
CA ASP A 143 -4.63 -3.53 6.32
C ASP A 143 -4.03 -4.71 5.53
N GLY A 144 -3.86 -4.57 4.22
CA GLY A 144 -3.20 -5.58 3.38
C GLY A 144 -1.77 -5.89 3.82
N VAL A 145 -0.95 -4.87 4.02
CA VAL A 145 0.45 -5.01 4.49
C VAL A 145 0.49 -5.70 5.86
N SER A 146 -0.39 -5.32 6.79
CA SER A 146 -0.48 -5.98 8.10
C SER A 146 -0.80 -7.47 7.97
N LYS A 147 -1.70 -7.84 7.05
CA LYS A 147 -2.08 -9.25 6.82
C LYS A 147 -0.96 -10.03 6.16
N ALA A 148 -0.19 -9.39 5.28
CA ALA A 148 1.01 -10.01 4.72
C ALA A 148 2.08 -10.24 5.79
N PHE A 149 2.31 -9.29 6.71
CA PHE A 149 3.23 -9.49 7.82
C PHE A 149 2.77 -10.61 8.76
N GLU A 150 1.52 -10.59 9.22
CA GLU A 150 0.96 -11.68 10.05
C GLU A 150 1.02 -13.04 9.34
N MET A 151 0.83 -13.05 8.02
CA MET A 151 0.88 -14.26 7.20
C MET A 151 2.29 -14.86 7.15
N LEU A 152 3.33 -14.02 7.10
CA LEU A 152 4.70 -14.44 6.79
C LEU A 152 5.60 -14.58 8.03
N LEU A 153 5.31 -13.86 9.12
CA LEU A 153 6.22 -13.72 10.25
C LEU A 153 5.69 -14.38 11.52
N ASP A 154 6.55 -15.17 12.16
CA ASP A 154 6.44 -15.54 13.57
C ASP A 154 7.40 -14.68 14.43
N PRO A 155 7.18 -14.58 15.75
CA PRO A 155 8.11 -13.88 16.64
C PRO A 155 9.57 -14.34 16.46
N GLY A 156 10.46 -13.35 16.40
CA GLY A 156 11.89 -13.51 16.14
C GLY A 156 12.27 -13.82 14.69
N ASP A 157 11.32 -13.95 13.75
CA ASP A 157 11.67 -14.07 12.32
C ASP A 157 12.35 -12.80 11.83
N TYR A 158 13.31 -12.96 10.92
CA TYR A 158 13.92 -11.83 10.24
C TYR A 158 13.01 -11.28 9.13
N VAL A 159 12.93 -9.96 9.04
CA VAL A 159 12.31 -9.23 7.93
C VAL A 159 13.31 -8.22 7.38
N VAL A 160 13.45 -8.18 6.06
CA VAL A 160 14.27 -7.15 5.40
C VAL A 160 13.42 -5.90 5.21
N ILE A 161 13.98 -4.75 5.56
CA ILE A 161 13.31 -3.46 5.42
C ILE A 161 14.29 -2.38 4.98
N SER A 162 13.83 -1.42 4.19
CA SER A 162 14.55 -0.17 3.97
C SER A 162 14.74 0.59 5.27
N ASP A 163 15.85 1.30 5.44
CA ASP A 163 16.09 2.17 6.58
C ASP A 163 16.67 3.52 6.10
N PRO A 164 15.92 4.63 6.20
CA PRO A 164 14.59 4.77 6.81
C PRO A 164 13.46 4.13 5.99
N CYS A 165 12.31 3.89 6.63
CA CYS A 165 11.07 3.41 6.02
C CYS A 165 9.80 4.03 6.64
N TYR A 166 8.65 3.59 6.16
CA TYR A 166 7.35 4.06 6.63
C TYR A 166 7.14 3.71 8.11
N SER A 167 6.97 4.74 8.95
CA SER A 167 6.79 4.62 10.40
C SER A 167 5.67 3.64 10.80
N ASP A 168 4.52 3.66 10.13
CA ASP A 168 3.43 2.73 10.50
C ASP A 168 3.74 1.29 10.09
N ALA A 169 4.63 1.05 9.12
CA ALA A 169 5.13 -0.30 8.84
C ALA A 169 5.98 -0.84 10.00
N LEU A 170 6.84 0.01 10.59
CA LEU A 170 7.57 -0.33 11.81
C LEU A 170 6.62 -0.58 13.00
N CYS A 171 5.57 0.23 13.14
CA CYS A 171 4.54 0.03 14.17
C CYS A 171 3.83 -1.32 14.02
N MET A 172 3.41 -1.67 12.79
CA MET A 172 2.81 -2.97 12.51
C MET A 172 3.77 -4.12 12.82
N LEU A 173 5.03 -4.02 12.36
CA LEU A 173 6.05 -5.04 12.59
C LEU A 173 6.38 -5.21 14.07
N ALA A 174 6.49 -4.13 14.84
CA ALA A 174 6.82 -4.19 16.27
C ALA A 174 5.86 -5.12 17.05
N SER A 175 4.57 -5.14 16.68
CA SER A 175 3.57 -6.02 17.31
C SER A 175 3.80 -7.53 17.07
N LEU A 176 4.58 -7.88 16.04
CA LEU A 176 4.95 -9.25 15.69
C LEU A 176 6.31 -9.67 16.27
N ALA A 177 7.01 -8.76 16.93
CA ALA A 177 8.35 -8.96 17.49
C ALA A 177 9.37 -9.62 16.51
N PRO A 178 9.53 -9.12 15.27
CA PRO A 178 10.52 -9.63 14.33
C PRO A 178 11.93 -9.16 14.70
N GLN A 179 12.92 -9.75 14.06
CA GLN A 179 14.26 -9.18 13.95
C GLN A 179 14.35 -8.38 12.64
N TYR A 180 14.84 -7.14 12.71
CA TYR A 180 14.96 -6.30 11.53
C TYR A 180 16.33 -6.50 10.86
N LEU A 181 16.31 -6.87 9.58
CA LEU A 181 17.47 -6.73 8.70
C LEU A 181 17.34 -5.41 7.94
N ALA A 182 17.70 -4.32 8.62
CA ALA A 182 17.62 -2.95 8.11
C ALA A 182 18.69 -2.69 7.05
N ILE A 183 18.27 -2.25 5.86
CA ILE A 183 19.17 -1.95 4.74
C ILE A 183 19.13 -0.46 4.46
N GLU A 184 20.30 0.17 4.53
CA GLU A 184 20.46 1.60 4.23
C GLU A 184 20.01 1.94 2.80
N ASN A 185 19.41 3.12 2.67
CA ASN A 185 19.02 3.70 1.40
C ASN A 185 20.03 4.77 0.94
N ASP A 186 20.18 4.92 -0.38
CA ASP A 186 20.75 6.11 -1.01
C ASP A 186 19.64 6.93 -1.72
N ASP A 187 20.01 7.84 -2.62
CA ASP A 187 19.09 8.69 -3.38
C ASP A 187 18.15 7.94 -4.35
N GLU A 188 18.37 6.65 -4.56
CA GLU A 188 17.51 5.74 -5.33
C GLU A 188 16.85 4.66 -4.45
N GLY A 189 16.90 4.80 -3.12
CA GLY A 189 16.31 3.84 -2.17
C GLY A 189 17.30 2.74 -1.76
N MET A 190 16.78 1.57 -1.41
CA MET A 190 17.57 0.44 -0.90
C MET A 190 18.77 0.11 -1.80
N VAL A 191 19.95 -0.04 -1.20
CA VAL A 191 21.20 -0.34 -1.92
C VAL A 191 21.35 -1.87 -2.12
N PRO A 192 21.35 -2.40 -3.36
CA PRO A 192 21.40 -3.85 -3.61
C PRO A 192 22.66 -4.54 -3.06
N ALA A 193 23.81 -3.86 -3.11
CA ALA A 193 25.06 -4.39 -2.56
C ALA A 193 24.96 -4.60 -1.04
N ASN A 194 24.36 -3.66 -0.31
CA ASN A 194 24.15 -3.74 1.13
C ASN A 194 23.15 -4.84 1.49
N LEU A 195 22.04 -4.94 0.73
CA LEU A 195 21.08 -6.03 0.86
C LEU A 195 21.76 -7.40 0.74
N ARG A 196 22.54 -7.60 -0.32
CA ARG A 196 23.27 -8.85 -0.56
C ARG A 196 24.29 -9.15 0.53
N ALA A 197 25.03 -8.15 1.01
CA ALA A 197 25.99 -8.32 2.09
C ALA A 197 25.30 -8.75 3.39
N ALA A 198 24.20 -8.09 3.76
CA ALA A 198 23.42 -8.41 4.95
C ALA A 198 22.84 -9.84 4.90
N LEU A 199 22.30 -10.26 3.76
CA LEU A 199 21.78 -11.62 3.56
C LEU A 199 22.88 -12.68 3.62
N LYS A 200 24.07 -12.40 3.06
CA LYS A 200 25.25 -13.29 3.20
C LYS A 200 25.68 -13.44 4.65
N LEU A 201 25.66 -12.37 5.45
CA LEU A 201 25.97 -12.45 6.88
C LEU A 201 24.92 -13.29 7.62
N ALA A 202 23.63 -13.10 7.34
CA ALA A 202 22.56 -13.91 7.91
C ALA A 202 22.70 -15.41 7.57
N ALA A 203 23.02 -15.73 6.31
CA ALA A 203 23.23 -17.11 5.85
C ALA A 203 24.43 -17.81 6.53
N ASN A 204 25.43 -17.04 6.93
CA ASN A 204 26.64 -17.54 7.60
C ASN A 204 26.57 -17.48 9.14
N SER A 205 25.47 -16.94 9.71
CA SER A 205 25.26 -16.92 11.16
C SER A 205 25.09 -18.35 11.73
N GLU A 206 25.35 -18.53 13.02
CA GLU A 206 25.17 -19.84 13.69
C GLU A 206 23.72 -20.31 13.63
N GLU A 207 22.76 -19.38 13.77
CA GLU A 207 21.33 -19.67 13.70
C GLU A 207 20.85 -19.99 12.27
N LYS A 208 21.58 -19.52 11.25
CA LYS A 208 21.24 -19.62 9.81
C LYS A 208 19.79 -19.23 9.51
N ARG A 209 19.22 -18.32 10.31
CA ARG A 209 17.83 -17.90 10.18
C ARG A 209 17.72 -16.83 9.10
N MET A 210 17.34 -17.26 7.91
CA MET A 210 17.13 -16.37 6.77
C MET A 210 15.82 -15.57 6.91
N PRO A 211 15.78 -14.30 6.48
CA PRO A 211 14.51 -13.58 6.36
C PRO A 211 13.59 -14.24 5.34
N LYS A 212 12.29 -14.09 5.54
CA LYS A 212 11.25 -14.61 4.63
C LYS A 212 10.69 -13.55 3.69
N ALA A 213 10.74 -12.29 4.12
CA ALA A 213 10.07 -11.18 3.45
C ALA A 213 11.00 -9.96 3.35
N LEU A 214 10.84 -9.23 2.25
CA LEU A 214 11.42 -7.92 1.98
C LEU A 214 10.30 -6.92 1.83
N TYR A 215 10.22 -5.92 2.72
CA TYR A 215 9.28 -4.81 2.60
C TYR A 215 9.98 -3.56 2.07
N LEU A 216 9.39 -2.94 1.06
CA LEU A 216 9.88 -1.70 0.46
C LEU A 216 8.74 -0.86 -0.12
N VAL A 217 9.04 0.43 -0.30
CA VAL A 217 8.19 1.40 -1.00
C VAL A 217 9.00 1.90 -2.21
N PRO A 218 8.77 1.38 -3.42
CA PRO A 218 9.69 1.59 -4.55
C PRO A 218 9.52 2.95 -5.23
N ASN A 219 8.32 3.54 -5.16
CA ASN A 219 8.00 4.84 -5.75
C ASN A 219 7.74 5.86 -4.65
N ALA A 220 8.43 7.01 -4.75
CA ALA A 220 8.30 8.14 -3.84
C ALA A 220 8.24 7.73 -2.35
N SER A 221 9.25 6.96 -1.94
CA SER A 221 9.31 6.30 -0.64
C SER A 221 8.98 7.23 0.52
N ASN A 222 8.21 6.74 1.49
CA ASN A 222 7.98 7.44 2.74
C ASN A 222 9.06 6.97 3.74
N PRO A 223 9.97 7.84 4.21
CA PRO A 223 9.90 9.31 4.18
C PRO A 223 10.73 10.01 3.09
N THR A 224 11.60 9.29 2.38
CA THR A 224 12.73 9.89 1.64
C THR A 224 12.34 10.61 0.34
N GLY A 225 11.17 10.34 -0.21
CA GLY A 225 10.73 10.80 -1.53
C GLY A 225 11.47 10.14 -2.71
N THR A 226 12.35 9.17 -2.43
CA THR A 226 13.18 8.48 -3.43
C THR A 226 12.36 7.50 -4.27
N THR A 227 12.82 7.25 -5.49
CA THR A 227 12.19 6.28 -6.42
C THR A 227 13.27 5.38 -7.00
N MET A 228 13.08 4.07 -6.85
CA MET A 228 14.00 3.05 -7.38
C MET A 228 13.91 2.98 -8.90
N GLY A 229 15.04 3.13 -9.59
CA GLY A 229 15.16 2.91 -11.02
C GLY A 229 15.05 1.43 -11.41
N GLU A 230 14.86 1.16 -12.71
CA GLU A 230 14.64 -0.21 -13.22
C GLU A 230 15.81 -1.15 -12.92
N VAL A 231 17.05 -0.72 -13.17
CA VAL A 231 18.26 -1.54 -12.95
C VAL A 231 18.31 -2.01 -11.50
N ARG A 232 18.05 -1.10 -10.55
CA ARG A 232 18.01 -1.39 -9.13
C ARG A 232 16.90 -2.37 -8.75
N ARG A 233 15.69 -2.21 -9.31
CA ARG A 233 14.58 -3.17 -9.08
C ARG A 233 14.94 -4.57 -9.59
N ARG A 234 15.57 -4.68 -10.77
CA ARG A 234 16.03 -5.97 -11.32
C ARG A 234 17.11 -6.62 -10.44
N GLU A 235 18.07 -5.84 -9.93
CA GLU A 235 19.09 -6.35 -9.02
C GLU A 235 18.48 -6.84 -7.70
N ILE A 236 17.58 -6.07 -7.09
CA ILE A 236 16.86 -6.47 -5.87
C ILE A 236 16.01 -7.71 -6.13
N TYR A 237 15.31 -7.79 -7.27
CA TYR A 237 14.54 -8.98 -7.64
C TYR A 237 15.47 -10.21 -7.76
N ALA A 238 16.61 -10.10 -8.44
CA ALA A 238 17.58 -11.18 -8.55
C ALA A 238 18.14 -11.61 -7.18
N ILE A 239 18.38 -10.66 -6.26
CA ILE A 239 18.76 -10.98 -4.88
C ILE A 239 17.62 -11.71 -4.16
N ALA A 240 16.37 -11.25 -4.31
CA ALA A 240 15.22 -11.95 -3.74
C ALA A 240 15.11 -13.38 -4.30
N GLN A 241 15.45 -13.61 -5.57
CA GLN A 241 15.53 -14.95 -6.15
C GLN A 241 16.61 -15.82 -5.49
N GLU A 242 17.83 -15.29 -5.36
CA GLU A 242 18.98 -16.00 -4.77
C GLU A 242 18.77 -16.38 -3.31
N TYR A 243 18.20 -15.48 -2.51
CA TYR A 243 17.95 -15.68 -1.08
C TYR A 243 16.50 -16.05 -0.76
N ASP A 244 15.72 -16.39 -1.80
CA ASP A 244 14.40 -17.00 -1.68
C ASP A 244 13.36 -16.16 -0.90
N LEU A 245 13.35 -14.83 -1.11
CA LEU A 245 12.49 -13.87 -0.40
C LEU A 245 11.15 -13.63 -1.12
N ILE A 246 10.09 -13.38 -0.34
CA ILE A 246 8.84 -12.74 -0.80
C ILE A 246 9.02 -11.22 -0.76
N ILE A 247 8.68 -10.52 -1.85
CA ILE A 247 8.74 -9.05 -1.92
C ILE A 247 7.35 -8.49 -1.61
N LEU A 248 7.30 -7.60 -0.63
CA LEU A 248 6.13 -6.81 -0.26
C LEU A 248 6.32 -5.40 -0.83
N GLU A 249 5.74 -5.17 -1.99
CA GLU A 249 5.81 -3.92 -2.75
C GLU A 249 4.66 -2.99 -2.35
N ASP A 250 4.87 -2.13 -1.35
CA ASP A 250 3.87 -1.16 -0.89
C ASP A 250 3.95 0.12 -1.71
N ASP A 251 2.95 0.39 -2.56
CA ASP A 251 3.05 1.43 -3.59
C ASP A 251 1.82 2.35 -3.67
N PRO A 252 1.48 3.05 -2.58
CA PRO A 252 0.35 3.99 -2.58
C PRO A 252 0.62 5.27 -3.40
N TYR A 253 1.83 5.45 -3.92
CA TYR A 253 2.28 6.65 -4.62
C TYR A 253 2.57 6.43 -6.11
N TYR A 254 2.35 5.24 -6.66
CA TYR A 254 2.60 4.92 -8.07
C TYR A 254 2.11 6.01 -9.05
N PHE A 255 0.82 6.35 -8.95
CA PHE A 255 0.17 7.36 -9.78
C PHE A 255 0.54 8.81 -9.43
N LEU A 256 1.35 9.02 -8.39
CA LEU A 256 1.91 10.31 -7.98
C LEU A 256 3.39 10.44 -8.35
N THR A 257 3.86 9.66 -9.32
CA THR A 257 5.18 9.85 -9.94
C THR A 257 5.12 11.04 -10.91
N TYR A 258 6.10 11.94 -10.86
CA TYR A 258 6.14 13.17 -11.68
C TYR A 258 6.77 12.99 -13.06
N GLU A 259 7.35 11.82 -13.29
CA GLU A 259 7.82 11.39 -14.59
C GLU A 259 6.64 11.13 -15.54
N GLU A 260 6.91 11.25 -16.82
CA GLU A 260 5.98 10.79 -17.86
C GLU A 260 5.79 9.27 -17.76
N GLU A 261 4.63 8.77 -18.14
CA GLU A 261 4.23 7.37 -17.90
C GLU A 261 5.23 6.36 -18.48
N GLN A 262 5.76 6.63 -19.67
CA GLN A 262 6.76 5.77 -20.32
C GLN A 262 8.12 5.72 -19.61
N ASN A 263 8.38 6.65 -18.69
CA ASN A 263 9.61 6.73 -17.91
C ASN A 263 9.45 6.14 -16.51
N ILE A 264 8.25 5.71 -16.12
CA ILE A 264 8.02 5.06 -14.83
C ILE A 264 8.66 3.67 -14.89
N PRO A 265 9.58 3.33 -13.98
CA PRO A 265 10.21 2.01 -13.98
C PRO A 265 9.17 0.90 -13.75
N PRO A 266 9.35 -0.30 -14.36
CA PRO A 266 8.45 -1.43 -14.14
C PRO A 266 8.35 -1.77 -12.66
N SER A 267 7.13 -2.07 -12.18
CA SER A 267 6.90 -2.51 -10.79
C SER A 267 7.61 -3.84 -10.51
N PHE A 268 7.84 -4.18 -9.25
CA PHE A 268 8.33 -5.52 -8.92
C PHE A 268 7.36 -6.60 -9.42
N LEU A 269 6.05 -6.33 -9.35
CA LEU A 269 5.02 -7.18 -9.95
C LEU A 269 5.20 -7.39 -11.46
N SER A 270 5.63 -6.35 -12.20
CA SER A 270 5.93 -6.46 -13.65
C SER A 270 7.15 -7.34 -13.92
N LEU A 271 8.07 -7.44 -12.96
CA LEU A 271 9.28 -8.27 -13.03
C LEU A 271 9.06 -9.70 -12.53
N ASP A 272 7.87 -10.04 -12.02
CA ASP A 272 7.66 -11.22 -11.18
C ASP A 272 7.46 -12.54 -11.93
N ILE A 273 8.54 -13.04 -12.54
CA ILE A 273 8.55 -14.32 -13.27
C ILE A 273 8.39 -15.56 -12.37
N ASP A 274 8.63 -15.44 -11.06
CA ASP A 274 8.56 -16.54 -10.10
C ASP A 274 7.21 -16.60 -9.36
N GLY A 275 6.50 -15.48 -9.24
CA GLY A 275 5.35 -15.35 -8.36
C GLY A 275 5.78 -15.13 -6.91
N ARG A 276 6.70 -14.21 -6.63
CA ARG A 276 7.21 -13.87 -5.29
C ARG A 276 6.81 -12.47 -4.81
N VAL A 277 6.03 -11.72 -5.58
CA VAL A 277 5.67 -10.34 -5.28
C VAL A 277 4.22 -10.26 -4.80
N LEU A 278 4.00 -9.60 -3.66
CA LEU A 278 2.71 -9.05 -3.26
C LEU A 278 2.79 -7.54 -3.40
N ARG A 279 1.99 -6.98 -4.30
CA ARG A 279 1.90 -5.54 -4.54
C ARG A 279 0.68 -4.97 -3.84
N PHE A 280 0.85 -3.88 -3.10
CA PHE A 280 -0.20 -3.19 -2.35
C PHE A 280 -0.48 -1.84 -3.00
N ASP A 281 -1.69 -1.67 -3.53
CA ASP A 281 -2.16 -0.44 -4.17
C ASP A 281 -3.25 0.21 -3.32
N SER A 282 -3.40 1.54 -3.40
CA SER A 282 -4.41 2.25 -2.60
C SER A 282 -5.06 3.43 -3.31
N PHE A 283 -6.38 3.56 -3.15
CA PHE A 283 -7.11 4.77 -3.53
C PHE A 283 -6.90 5.94 -2.56
N SER A 284 -6.13 5.76 -1.48
CA SER A 284 -5.99 6.77 -0.42
C SER A 284 -5.34 8.07 -0.89
N LYS A 285 -4.45 8.00 -1.89
CA LYS A 285 -3.68 9.14 -2.38
C LYS A 285 -4.14 9.63 -3.76
N ILE A 286 -5.05 8.90 -4.39
CA ILE A 286 -5.58 9.23 -5.71
C ILE A 286 -7.08 9.52 -5.71
N VAL A 287 -7.86 9.08 -4.72
CA VAL A 287 -9.30 9.40 -4.62
C VAL A 287 -9.59 9.96 -3.23
N SER A 288 -9.52 9.14 -2.18
CA SER A 288 -9.71 9.59 -0.80
C SER A 288 -9.28 8.54 0.21
N ALA A 289 -8.47 8.94 1.18
CA ALA A 289 -8.06 8.09 2.29
C ALA A 289 -9.23 7.68 3.21
N GLY A 290 -10.34 8.43 3.19
CA GLY A 290 -11.53 8.14 4.00
C GLY A 290 -12.39 7.00 3.45
N LEU A 291 -12.26 6.65 2.17
CA LEU A 291 -13.03 5.55 1.56
C LEU A 291 -12.57 4.18 2.04
N ARG A 292 -11.32 4.07 2.50
CA ARG A 292 -10.70 2.82 2.98
C ARG A 292 -10.75 1.70 1.94
N VAL A 293 -10.50 2.01 0.67
CA VAL A 293 -10.42 1.05 -0.43
C VAL A 293 -8.98 0.96 -0.95
N ALA A 294 -8.46 -0.26 -0.97
CA ALA A 294 -7.15 -0.63 -1.48
C ALA A 294 -7.23 -2.07 -1.98
N PHE A 295 -6.15 -2.57 -2.58
CA PHE A 295 -6.10 -3.97 -3.00
C PHE A 295 -4.68 -4.50 -2.99
N VAL A 296 -4.57 -5.82 -2.94
CA VAL A 296 -3.32 -6.55 -3.04
C VAL A 296 -3.37 -7.45 -4.25
N THR A 297 -2.32 -7.39 -5.07
CA THR A 297 -2.13 -8.26 -6.22
C THR A 297 -0.95 -9.17 -5.98
N GLY A 298 -1.08 -10.45 -6.35
CA GLY A 298 0.03 -11.40 -6.31
C GLY A 298 -0.42 -12.84 -6.47
N PRO A 299 0.42 -13.81 -6.07
CA PRO A 299 0.13 -15.23 -6.24
C PRO A 299 -1.16 -15.66 -5.54
N ALA A 300 -2.03 -16.36 -6.26
CA ALA A 300 -3.31 -16.82 -5.73
C ALA A 300 -3.19 -17.62 -4.41
N PRO A 301 -2.19 -18.50 -4.20
CA PRO A 301 -2.04 -19.23 -2.94
C PRO A 301 -1.77 -18.33 -1.73
N LEU A 302 -1.02 -17.23 -1.89
CA LEU A 302 -0.76 -16.29 -0.80
C LEU A 302 -2.00 -15.44 -0.52
N LEU A 303 -2.68 -14.97 -1.57
CA LEU A 303 -3.91 -14.19 -1.42
C LEU A 303 -5.04 -15.00 -0.77
N ALA A 304 -5.13 -16.31 -1.03
CA ALA A 304 -6.08 -17.18 -0.35
C ALA A 304 -5.83 -17.25 1.17
N VAL A 305 -4.57 -17.22 1.60
CA VAL A 305 -4.24 -17.17 3.04
C VAL A 305 -4.57 -15.79 3.61
N MET A 306 -4.24 -14.70 2.90
CA MET A 306 -4.61 -13.34 3.31
C MET A 306 -6.14 -13.17 3.45
N GLU A 307 -6.92 -13.79 2.56
CA GLU A 307 -8.38 -13.81 2.65
C GLU A 307 -8.84 -14.40 4.00
N LEU A 308 -8.21 -15.49 4.48
CA LEU A 308 -8.53 -16.07 5.79
C LEU A 308 -8.21 -15.12 6.96
N HIS A 309 -7.18 -14.28 6.83
CA HIS A 309 -6.93 -13.24 7.82
C HIS A 309 -8.07 -12.20 7.81
N LEU A 310 -8.48 -11.72 6.63
CA LEU A 310 -9.58 -10.75 6.51
C LEU A 310 -10.92 -11.29 7.00
N GLN A 311 -11.26 -12.55 6.69
CA GLN A 311 -12.49 -13.19 7.16
C GLN A 311 -12.58 -13.19 8.69
N SER A 312 -11.44 -13.25 9.38
CA SER A 312 -11.39 -13.26 10.85
C SER A 312 -11.33 -11.88 11.51
N SER A 313 -10.98 -10.83 10.76
CA SER A 313 -10.83 -9.47 11.31
C SER A 313 -11.98 -8.56 10.92
N VAL A 314 -12.31 -8.50 9.62
CA VAL A 314 -13.28 -7.53 9.07
C VAL A 314 -14.42 -8.19 8.31
N ILE A 315 -14.36 -9.51 8.07
CA ILE A 315 -15.30 -10.31 7.27
C ILE A 315 -15.24 -9.93 5.78
N CYS A 316 -15.61 -8.69 5.44
CA CYS A 316 -15.45 -8.09 4.12
C CYS A 316 -15.12 -6.61 4.30
N GLY A 317 -14.36 -6.03 3.36
CA GLY A 317 -14.08 -4.59 3.37
C GLY A 317 -15.36 -3.74 3.26
N PRO A 318 -15.28 -2.41 3.42
CA PRO A 318 -16.44 -1.52 3.40
C PRO A 318 -17.15 -1.55 2.04
N MET A 319 -18.22 -2.35 1.94
CA MET A 319 -18.89 -2.66 0.68
C MET A 319 -19.47 -1.43 0.00
N PHE A 320 -20.00 -0.47 0.77
CA PHE A 320 -20.53 0.77 0.23
C PHE A 320 -19.43 1.61 -0.44
N SER A 321 -18.26 1.72 0.19
CA SER A 321 -17.10 2.38 -0.41
C SER A 321 -16.63 1.68 -1.68
N GLN A 322 -16.67 0.34 -1.71
CA GLN A 322 -16.31 -0.43 -2.90
C GLN A 322 -17.28 -0.20 -4.06
N VAL A 323 -18.60 -0.16 -3.78
CA VAL A 323 -19.61 0.21 -4.78
C VAL A 323 -19.34 1.62 -5.28
N LEU A 324 -19.16 2.60 -4.40
CA LEU A 324 -18.90 3.98 -4.79
C LEU A 324 -17.65 4.12 -5.68
N VAL A 325 -16.54 3.46 -5.32
CA VAL A 325 -15.32 3.46 -6.14
C VAL A 325 -15.55 2.75 -7.47
N SER A 326 -16.29 1.63 -7.49
CA SER A 326 -16.59 0.91 -8.73
C SER A 326 -17.41 1.75 -9.70
N GLU A 327 -18.39 2.48 -9.19
CA GLU A 327 -19.24 3.37 -9.99
C GLU A 327 -18.45 4.57 -10.48
N LEU A 328 -17.57 5.14 -9.65
CA LEU A 328 -16.65 6.20 -10.06
C LEU A 328 -15.72 5.75 -11.20
N LEU A 329 -15.10 4.58 -11.06
CA LEU A 329 -14.22 4.00 -12.10
C LEU A 329 -15.00 3.67 -13.37
N ARG A 330 -16.25 3.24 -13.26
CA ARG A 330 -17.11 2.98 -14.42
C ARG A 330 -17.44 4.27 -15.16
N GLU A 331 -17.82 5.31 -14.42
CA GLU A 331 -18.17 6.62 -14.97
C GLU A 331 -16.99 7.27 -15.67
N TRP A 332 -15.84 7.30 -15.00
CA TRP A 332 -14.62 7.83 -15.60
C TRP A 332 -14.14 7.02 -16.79
N GLY A 333 -14.34 5.71 -16.77
CA GLY A 333 -13.63 4.79 -17.65
C GLY A 333 -12.11 5.00 -17.54
N GLU A 334 -11.39 4.49 -18.54
CA GLU A 334 -9.93 4.59 -18.53
C GLU A 334 -9.43 6.03 -18.78
N GLU A 335 -10.07 6.72 -19.71
CA GLU A 335 -9.66 8.08 -20.09
C GLU A 335 -9.89 9.07 -18.95
N GLY A 336 -11.04 8.97 -18.25
CA GLY A 336 -11.34 9.80 -17.09
C GLY A 336 -10.38 9.53 -15.93
N PHE A 337 -10.07 8.26 -15.65
CA PHE A 337 -9.11 7.88 -14.61
C PHE A 337 -7.70 8.40 -14.92
N SER A 338 -7.25 8.23 -16.16
CA SER A 338 -5.95 8.75 -16.64
C SER A 338 -5.89 10.28 -16.55
N ARG A 339 -6.96 10.98 -16.96
CA ARG A 339 -7.08 12.44 -16.84
C ARG A 339 -7.03 12.90 -15.39
N HIS A 340 -7.71 12.19 -14.50
CA HIS A 340 -7.72 12.48 -13.07
C HIS A 340 -6.33 12.32 -12.44
N THR A 341 -5.67 11.19 -12.68
CA THR A 341 -4.32 10.94 -12.15
C THR A 341 -3.29 11.89 -12.75
N ALA A 342 -3.40 12.25 -14.04
CA ALA A 342 -2.55 13.27 -14.67
C ALA A 342 -2.71 14.66 -14.01
N LYS A 343 -3.95 15.09 -13.72
CA LYS A 343 -4.22 16.33 -12.97
C LYS A 343 -3.56 16.30 -11.59
N LEU A 344 -3.64 15.18 -10.87
CA LEU A 344 -2.99 15.02 -9.57
C LEU A 344 -1.46 15.12 -9.68
N ARG A 345 -0.84 14.47 -10.69
CA ARG A 345 0.61 14.57 -10.92
C ARG A 345 1.04 16.00 -11.16
N ILE A 346 0.32 16.75 -12.00
CA ILE A 346 0.60 18.17 -12.26
C ILE A 346 0.50 18.99 -10.98
N PHE A 347 -0.59 18.82 -10.23
CA PHE A 347 -0.79 19.53 -8.97
C PHE A 347 0.33 19.26 -7.97
N TYR A 348 0.64 17.99 -7.68
CA TYR A 348 1.67 17.64 -6.70
C TYR A 348 3.07 17.98 -7.19
N LYS A 349 3.35 17.93 -8.50
CA LYS A 349 4.61 18.43 -9.07
C LYS A 349 4.79 19.92 -8.80
N ASN A 350 3.74 20.73 -9.02
CA ASN A 350 3.78 22.17 -8.70
C ASN A 350 3.96 22.42 -7.19
N GLN A 351 3.30 21.64 -6.33
CA GLN A 351 3.49 21.72 -4.87
C GLN A 351 4.92 21.36 -4.46
N ARG A 352 5.51 20.34 -5.09
CA ARG A 352 6.91 19.96 -4.87
C ARG A 352 7.84 21.09 -5.30
N ASP A 353 7.62 21.69 -6.46
CA ASP A 353 8.45 22.78 -6.97
C ASP A 353 8.37 24.02 -6.07
N ALA A 354 7.17 24.36 -5.57
CA ALA A 354 6.98 25.42 -4.58
C ALA A 354 7.72 25.12 -3.26
N MET A 355 7.66 23.87 -2.78
CA MET A 355 8.37 23.44 -1.58
C MET A 355 9.90 23.52 -1.75
N LEU A 356 10.42 23.12 -2.91
CA LEU A 356 11.83 23.23 -3.23
C LEU A 356 12.28 24.70 -3.34
N LEU A 357 11.46 25.57 -3.91
CA LEU A 357 11.73 27.01 -3.95
C LEU A 357 11.83 27.58 -2.52
N ALA A 358 10.88 27.25 -1.66
CA ALA A 358 10.90 27.66 -0.24
C ALA A 358 12.13 27.12 0.50
N ALA A 359 12.46 25.85 0.32
CA ALA A 359 13.62 25.21 0.92
C ALA A 359 14.93 25.85 0.44
N SER A 360 15.11 26.03 -0.87
CA SER A 360 16.32 26.66 -1.43
C SER A 360 16.49 28.12 -0.99
N THR A 361 15.39 28.86 -0.82
CA THR A 361 15.40 30.26 -0.36
C THR A 361 15.89 30.38 1.09
N HIS A 362 15.46 29.49 1.98
CA HIS A 362 15.69 29.66 3.42
C HIS A 362 16.70 28.68 4.04
N LEU A 363 16.85 27.49 3.47
CA LEU A 363 17.61 26.37 4.05
C LEU A 363 18.95 26.10 3.36
N THR A 364 19.32 26.83 2.30
CA THR A 364 20.64 26.68 1.68
C THR A 364 21.75 26.90 2.73
N GLY A 365 22.65 25.92 2.86
CA GLY A 365 23.71 25.90 3.88
C GLY A 365 23.28 25.42 5.26
N LEU A 366 21.97 25.20 5.50
CA LEU A 366 21.42 24.64 6.74
C LEU A 366 20.92 23.21 6.57
N CYS A 367 20.45 22.85 5.37
CA CYS A 367 19.97 21.50 5.07
C CYS A 367 20.50 20.99 3.73
N GLU A 368 20.60 19.67 3.63
CA GLU A 368 20.80 18.90 2.40
C GLU A 368 19.50 18.14 2.08
N TRP A 369 19.17 17.99 0.80
CA TRP A 369 18.00 17.22 0.37
C TRP A 369 18.15 16.72 -1.07
N THR A 370 17.41 15.66 -1.38
CA THR A 370 17.28 15.12 -2.72
C THR A 370 15.93 15.51 -3.30
N VAL A 371 15.91 15.86 -4.59
CA VAL A 371 14.70 16.28 -5.29
C VAL A 371 13.74 15.09 -5.44
N PRO A 372 12.52 15.13 -4.86
CA PRO A 372 11.58 14.02 -4.97
C PRO A 372 11.07 13.87 -6.41
N LYS A 373 11.08 12.63 -6.92
CA LYS A 373 10.56 12.29 -8.26
C LYS A 373 9.07 11.95 -8.25
N GLY A 374 8.43 11.95 -7.08
CA GLY A 374 7.00 11.73 -6.91
C GLY A 374 6.55 11.93 -5.47
N GLY A 375 5.32 11.50 -5.17
CA GLY A 375 4.77 11.45 -3.83
C GLY A 375 4.53 12.84 -3.25
N ILE A 376 4.62 12.97 -1.92
CA ILE A 376 4.18 14.19 -1.22
C ILE A 376 5.13 14.65 -0.09
N PHE A 377 6.37 14.14 -0.10
CA PHE A 377 7.34 14.36 0.97
C PHE A 377 8.67 14.91 0.44
N LEU A 378 9.29 15.78 1.25
CA LEU A 378 10.66 16.22 1.11
C LEU A 378 11.44 15.77 2.35
N TRP A 379 12.56 15.11 2.11
CA TRP A 379 13.44 14.59 3.16
C TRP A 379 14.64 15.51 3.32
N LEU A 380 14.79 16.07 4.52
CA LEU A 380 15.77 17.09 4.85
C LEU A 380 16.79 16.52 5.82
N LYS A 381 18.08 16.63 5.53
CA LYS A 381 19.16 16.40 6.48
C LYS A 381 19.63 17.75 7.02
N VAL A 382 19.60 17.95 8.33
CA VAL A 382 20.02 19.21 8.96
C VAL A 382 21.52 19.19 9.21
N VAL A 383 22.23 20.16 8.64
CA VAL A 383 23.68 20.31 8.81
C VAL A 383 23.94 21.00 10.15
N GLY A 384 24.88 20.46 10.94
CA GLY A 384 25.30 21.06 12.21
C GLY A 384 24.39 20.78 13.41
N VAL A 385 23.29 20.02 13.24
CA VAL A 385 22.42 19.57 14.34
C VAL A 385 22.54 18.05 14.49
N LYS A 386 22.88 17.56 15.68
CA LYS A 386 23.06 16.11 15.94
C LYS A 386 21.74 15.32 16.00
N ASP A 387 20.70 15.91 16.58
CA ASP A 387 19.39 15.29 16.75
C ASP A 387 18.28 16.32 16.51
N THR A 388 17.43 16.07 15.53
CA THR A 388 16.30 16.95 15.18
C THR A 388 15.08 16.73 16.06
N GLY A 389 15.02 15.63 16.81
CA GLY A 389 13.90 15.27 17.67
C GLY A 389 13.61 16.35 18.73
N PRO A 390 14.54 16.62 19.67
CA PRO A 390 14.37 17.67 20.67
C PRO A 390 14.13 19.05 20.04
N MET A 391 14.89 19.39 18.98
CA MET A 391 14.74 20.66 18.26
C MET A 391 13.30 20.88 17.76
N ILE A 392 12.70 19.89 17.09
CA ILE A 392 11.33 20.03 16.59
C ILE A 392 10.31 19.99 17.73
N ILE A 393 10.38 18.97 18.60
CA ILE A 393 9.33 18.68 19.57
C ILE A 393 9.27 19.77 20.65
N GLU A 394 10.41 20.25 21.11
CA GLU A 394 10.48 21.19 22.23
C GLU A 394 10.40 22.66 21.76
N ARG A 395 10.94 22.96 20.56
CA ARG A 395 11.14 24.35 20.09
C ARG A 395 10.45 24.67 18.76
N GLY A 396 10.05 23.67 17.96
CA GLY A 396 9.37 23.91 16.69
C GLY A 396 8.03 24.62 16.85
N ILE A 397 7.23 24.20 17.84
CA ILE A 397 5.91 24.78 18.10
C ILE A 397 6.00 26.28 18.43
N THR A 398 6.97 26.69 19.25
CA THR A 398 7.16 28.11 19.61
C THR A 398 7.61 28.95 18.41
N LYS A 399 8.22 28.32 17.41
CA LYS A 399 8.57 28.91 16.11
C LYS A 399 7.49 28.79 15.05
N ASN A 400 6.30 28.27 15.40
CA ASN A 400 5.20 28.05 14.47
C ASN A 400 5.59 27.18 13.26
N VAL A 401 6.39 26.13 13.49
CA VAL A 401 6.76 25.16 12.47
C VAL A 401 6.89 23.75 13.08
N ILE A 402 6.30 22.76 12.43
CA ILE A 402 6.43 21.36 12.86
C ILE A 402 6.59 20.45 11.65
N LEU A 403 7.57 19.55 11.75
CA LEU A 403 7.86 18.48 10.81
C LEU A 403 7.89 17.17 11.60
N ILE A 404 8.06 16.03 10.92
CA ILE A 404 8.29 14.76 11.62
C ILE A 404 9.80 14.52 11.72
N PRO A 405 10.37 14.35 12.94
CA PRO A 405 11.77 14.00 13.12
C PRO A 405 12.15 12.70 12.41
N GLY A 406 13.37 12.62 11.90
CA GLY A 406 13.82 11.48 11.11
C GLY A 406 13.90 10.18 11.90
N LYS A 407 14.10 10.26 13.22
CA LYS A 407 14.11 9.11 14.12
C LYS A 407 12.78 8.32 14.15
N GLU A 408 11.67 8.92 13.73
CA GLU A 408 10.36 8.25 13.66
C GLU A 408 10.25 7.28 12.46
N PHE A 409 11.23 7.30 11.55
CA PHE A 409 11.24 6.51 10.32
C PHE A 409 12.37 5.48 10.28
N VAL A 410 13.15 5.34 11.34
CA VAL A 410 14.27 4.39 11.40
C VAL A 410 14.00 3.27 12.38
N VAL A 411 14.67 2.13 12.17
CA VAL A 411 14.51 0.96 13.04
C VAL A 411 14.99 1.24 14.47
N ASP A 412 16.16 1.86 14.61
CA ASP A 412 16.73 2.24 15.91
C ASP A 412 16.47 3.71 16.23
N SER A 413 15.28 4.00 16.77
CA SER A 413 14.86 5.36 17.13
C SER A 413 15.51 5.89 18.42
N SER A 414 16.34 5.08 19.09
CA SER A 414 17.07 5.50 20.31
C SER A 414 18.30 6.34 20.01
N LYS A 415 18.81 6.29 18.78
CA LYS A 415 19.99 7.03 18.34
C LYS A 415 19.65 8.43 17.85
N PRO A 416 20.55 9.42 18.05
CA PRO A 416 20.44 10.73 17.43
C PRO A 416 20.24 10.65 15.91
N ASN A 417 19.34 11.47 15.37
CA ASN A 417 19.05 11.48 13.94
C ASN A 417 18.97 12.93 13.41
N GLN A 418 19.70 13.20 12.32
CA GLN A 418 19.81 14.55 11.76
C GLN A 418 18.74 14.87 10.72
N PHE A 419 17.83 13.94 10.41
CA PHE A 419 16.88 14.10 9.33
C PHE A 419 15.50 14.55 9.81
N MET A 420 14.67 15.04 8.89
CA MET A 420 13.27 15.40 9.11
C MET A 420 12.47 15.21 7.82
N ARG A 421 11.18 14.89 7.93
CA ARG A 421 10.26 14.82 6.79
C ARG A 421 9.31 16.02 6.78
N ALA A 422 9.33 16.79 5.69
CA ALA A 422 8.32 17.80 5.38
C ALA A 422 7.29 17.23 4.39
N ALA A 423 6.01 17.51 4.60
CA ALA A 423 4.96 17.19 3.64
C ALA A 423 4.49 18.46 2.92
N PHE A 424 4.21 18.36 1.62
CA PHE A 424 3.71 19.47 0.80
C PHE A 424 2.31 19.23 0.22
N SER A 425 1.59 18.23 0.75
CA SER A 425 0.29 17.81 0.19
C SER A 425 -0.87 18.75 0.46
N CYS A 426 -0.90 19.43 1.61
CA CYS A 426 -2.06 20.19 2.09
C CYS A 426 -1.78 21.67 2.38
N VAL A 427 -0.52 22.11 2.25
CA VAL A 427 -0.09 23.48 2.57
C VAL A 427 0.00 24.32 1.30
N THR A 428 -0.28 25.62 1.38
CA THR A 428 -0.13 26.53 0.24
C THR A 428 1.33 26.94 0.02
N PRO A 429 1.73 27.40 -1.18
CA PRO A 429 3.08 27.92 -1.42
C PRO A 429 3.53 29.00 -0.42
N GLU A 430 2.63 29.88 0.02
CA GLU A 430 2.91 30.92 1.02
C GLU A 430 3.20 30.30 2.39
N GLN A 431 2.42 29.28 2.78
CA GLN A 431 2.66 28.52 4.02
C GLN A 431 3.97 27.74 3.96
N MET A 432 4.34 27.19 2.80
CA MET A 432 5.63 26.53 2.61
C MET A 432 6.79 27.51 2.79
N MET A 433 6.71 28.69 2.16
CA MET A 433 7.72 29.74 2.29
C MET A 433 7.89 30.16 3.75
N LYS A 434 6.77 30.46 4.44
CA LYS A 434 6.80 30.84 5.85
C LYS A 434 7.29 29.71 6.76
N GLY A 435 6.89 28.47 6.49
CA GLY A 435 7.33 27.29 7.23
C GLY A 435 8.85 27.08 7.13
N MET A 436 9.41 27.21 5.92
CA MET A 436 10.86 27.06 5.72
C MET A 436 11.66 28.24 6.28
N GLU A 437 11.12 29.46 6.26
CA GLU A 437 11.71 30.61 6.96
C GLU A 437 11.79 30.35 8.48
N ASN A 438 10.68 29.92 9.09
CA ASN A 438 10.60 29.61 10.51
C ASN A 438 11.56 28.45 10.88
N LEU A 439 11.64 27.42 10.03
CA LEU A 439 12.56 26.30 10.20
C LEU A 439 14.03 26.76 10.16
N ALA A 440 14.39 27.67 9.25
CA ALA A 440 15.73 28.23 9.17
C ALA A 440 16.11 28.99 10.44
N SER A 441 15.18 29.76 11.02
CA SER A 441 15.39 30.41 12.32
C SER A 441 15.61 29.40 13.43
N LEU A 442 14.79 28.34 13.49
CA LEU A 442 14.90 27.28 14.49
C LEU A 442 16.26 26.57 14.43
N ILE A 443 16.72 26.18 13.23
CA ILE A 443 17.99 25.48 13.04
C ILE A 443 19.18 26.35 13.49
N ARG A 444 19.18 27.65 13.15
CA ARG A 444 20.27 28.56 13.56
C ARG A 444 20.35 28.71 15.07
N GLU A 445 19.21 28.79 15.75
CA GLU A 445 19.17 28.83 17.22
C GLU A 445 19.66 27.52 17.84
N GLU A 446 19.27 26.38 17.29
CA GLU A 446 19.75 25.08 17.75
C GLU A 446 21.27 24.94 17.63
N ILE A 447 21.84 25.35 16.50
CA ILE A 447 23.30 25.34 16.28
C ILE A 447 23.99 26.25 17.30
N ALA A 448 23.45 27.45 17.56
CA ALA A 448 24.00 28.35 18.57
C ALA A 448 23.94 27.77 19.99
N LEU A 449 22.84 27.09 20.34
CA LEU A 449 22.68 26.43 21.63
C LEU A 449 23.68 25.28 21.80
N GLN A 450 23.86 24.44 20.77
CA GLN A 450 24.82 23.33 20.80
C GLN A 450 26.27 23.83 20.93
N ASN A 451 26.61 24.94 20.27
CA ASN A 451 27.94 25.56 20.39
C ASN A 451 28.20 26.19 21.77
N ASN A 452 27.16 26.63 22.48
CA ASN A 452 27.30 27.19 23.83
C ASN A 452 27.39 26.09 24.93
N GLN A 453 27.01 24.85 24.60
CA GLN A 453 27.06 23.70 25.50
C GLN A 453 28.29 22.81 25.29
N ALA A 454 29.00 22.97 24.16
CA ALA A 454 30.26 22.31 23.84
C ALA A 454 31.45 23.14 24.36
#